data_AF-A0A0F9R913-F1
#
_entry.id   AF-A0A0F9R913-F1
#
_cell.length_a   1.000
_cell.length_b   1.000
_cell.length_c   1.000
_cell.angle_alpha   90.00
_cell.angle_beta   90.00
_cell.angle_gamma   90.00
#
_symmetry.space_group_name_H-M   'P 1'
#
loop_
_entity.id
_entity.type
_entity.pdbx_description
1 polymer ?
#
loop_
_entity_poly.entity_id
_entity_poly.type
_entity_poly.pdbx_seq_one_letter_code
_entity_poly.pdbx_strand_id
1 'polypeptide(L)'
;MKLTNFFKDISQDNLQERLSPLVETLINTISEFLELQLVNKRYTFLLTNHTASGFRPDSIFDYGVERSILDNKLEIKIYTNYIEFFPFILLREIYNLFILREIRD
;
A
#
# COMPACT_ATOMS: atom_id res chain seq x y z
N MET A 1 10.83 0.19 19.51
CA MET A 1 9.63 -0.66 19.29
C MET A 1 9.70 -1.20 17.87
N LYS A 2 9.65 -2.53 17.65
CA LYS A 2 9.68 -3.06 16.27
C LYS A 2 8.35 -2.73 15.59
N LEU A 3 8.40 -2.11 14.40
CA LEU A 3 7.23 -1.80 13.55
C LEU A 3 6.31 -3.02 13.38
N THR A 4 6.87 -4.23 13.35
CA THR A 4 6.14 -5.50 13.29
C THR A 4 5.11 -5.69 14.40
N ASN A 5 5.30 -5.13 15.60
CA ASN A 5 4.31 -5.22 16.67
C ASN A 5 3.10 -4.31 16.43
N PHE A 6 3.23 -3.24 15.65
CA PHE A 6 2.12 -2.36 15.29
C PHE A 6 1.13 -3.03 14.33
N PHE A 7 1.63 -4.01 13.56
CA PHE A 7 0.91 -4.70 12.49
C PHE A 7 0.30 -6.05 12.92
N LYS A 8 0.60 -6.54 14.14
CA LYS A 8 0.09 -7.84 14.63
C LYS A 8 -1.42 -7.87 14.88
N ASP A 9 -2.01 -6.73 15.25
CA ASP A 9 -3.44 -6.63 15.61
C ASP A 9 -4.27 -5.93 14.51
N ILE A 10 -3.73 -5.86 13.29
CA ILE A 10 -4.45 -5.26 12.17
C ILE A 10 -5.50 -6.24 11.66
N SER A 11 -6.73 -5.77 11.62
CA SER A 11 -7.87 -6.42 10.96
C SER A 11 -8.37 -5.52 9.84
N GLN A 12 -9.21 -6.06 8.97
CA GLN A 12 -9.84 -5.28 7.90
C GLN A 12 -10.57 -4.05 8.45
N ASP A 13 -11.24 -4.18 9.59
CA ASP A 13 -12.09 -3.15 10.17
C ASP A 13 -11.29 -1.97 10.73
N ASN A 14 -10.04 -2.19 11.16
CA ASN A 14 -9.21 -1.17 11.78
C ASN A 14 -8.02 -0.72 10.93
N LEU A 15 -7.77 -1.39 9.79
CA LEU A 15 -6.62 -1.16 8.92
C LEU A 15 -6.53 0.30 8.48
N GLN A 16 -7.57 0.80 7.80
CA GLN A 16 -7.51 2.13 7.20
C GLN A 16 -7.36 3.23 8.26
N GLU A 17 -8.09 3.12 9.39
CA GLU A 17 -8.00 4.07 10.49
C GLU A 17 -6.58 4.09 11.09
N ARG A 18 -6.00 2.92 11.36
CA ARG A 18 -4.65 2.81 11.93
C ARG A 18 -3.57 3.30 10.98
N LEU A 19 -3.74 3.09 9.68
CA LEU A 19 -2.75 3.49 8.69
C LEU A 19 -2.83 4.97 8.33
N SER A 20 -4.00 5.60 8.38
CA SER A 20 -4.20 6.95 7.84
C SER A 20 -3.18 7.97 8.37
N PRO A 21 -2.91 8.08 9.69
CA PRO A 21 -1.91 9.03 10.20
C PRO A 21 -0.48 8.73 9.71
N LEU A 22 -0.11 7.46 9.65
CA LEU A 22 1.20 7.02 9.19
C LEU A 22 1.36 7.30 7.69
N VAL A 23 0.34 6.97 6.90
CA VAL A 23 0.34 7.20 5.45
C VAL A 23 0.43 8.68 5.15
N GLU A 24 -0.35 9.53 5.83
CA GLU A 24 -0.29 10.98 5.67
C GLU A 24 1.11 11.52 6.00
N THR A 25 1.70 11.07 7.12
CA THR A 25 3.05 11.46 7.51
C THR A 25 4.09 11.09 6.43
N LEU A 26 4.00 9.87 5.89
CA LEU A 26 4.91 9.39 4.86
C LEU A 26 4.71 10.11 3.53
N ILE A 27 3.47 10.37 3.12
CA ILE A 27 3.16 11.17 1.93
C ILE A 27 3.79 12.55 2.09
N ASN A 28 3.58 13.23 3.21
CA ASN A 28 4.14 14.57 3.44
C ASN A 28 5.67 14.55 3.41
N THR A 29 6.29 13.59 4.09
CA THR A 29 7.75 13.44 4.14
C THR A 29 8.35 13.23 2.75
N ILE A 30 7.75 12.32 1.96
CA ILE A 30 8.20 12.02 0.60
C ILE A 30 7.99 13.24 -0.33
N SER A 31 6.83 13.89 -0.22
CA SER A 31 6.49 15.07 -1.03
C SER A 31 7.47 16.21 -0.78
N GLU A 32 7.79 16.48 0.49
CA GLU A 32 8.69 17.56 0.89
C GLU A 32 10.15 17.24 0.50
N PHE A 33 10.61 16.02 0.78
CA PHE A 33 12.02 15.68 0.57
C PHE A 33 12.39 15.48 -0.90
N LEU A 34 11.47 14.94 -1.72
CA LEU A 34 11.71 14.64 -3.13
C LEU A 34 11.03 15.64 -4.08
N GLU A 35 10.34 16.64 -3.55
CA GLU A 35 9.56 17.63 -4.33
C GLU A 35 8.52 16.98 -5.27
N LEU A 36 7.91 15.89 -4.82
CA LEU A 36 6.92 15.13 -5.60
C LEU A 36 5.49 15.59 -5.30
N GLN A 37 4.65 15.61 -6.34
CA GLN A 37 3.22 15.87 -6.20
C GLN A 37 2.43 14.56 -6.14
N LEU A 38 1.52 14.44 -5.17
CA LEU A 38 0.63 13.30 -5.06
C LEU A 38 -0.36 13.24 -6.24
N VAL A 39 -0.27 12.18 -7.03
CA VAL A 39 -1.12 11.97 -8.22
C VAL A 39 -2.40 11.22 -7.84
N ASN A 40 -2.25 10.09 -7.12
CA ASN A 40 -3.36 9.23 -6.76
C ASN A 40 -3.92 9.60 -5.37
N LYS A 41 -4.81 10.61 -5.34
CA LYS A 41 -5.37 11.15 -4.09
C LYS A 41 -6.49 10.31 -3.46
N ARG A 42 -7.16 9.47 -4.26
CA ARG A 42 -8.25 8.61 -3.81
C ARG A 42 -7.74 7.18 -3.74
N TYR A 43 -7.40 6.72 -2.55
CA TYR A 43 -6.92 5.36 -2.33
C TYR A 43 -7.54 4.74 -1.06
N THR A 44 -7.40 3.42 -0.91
CA THR A 44 -7.69 2.70 0.33
C THR A 44 -6.82 1.47 0.41
N PHE A 45 -6.43 1.14 1.64
CA PHE A 45 -5.82 -0.15 1.94
C PHE A 45 -6.91 -1.13 2.35
N LEU A 46 -6.75 -2.39 1.94
CA LEU A 46 -7.62 -3.51 2.30
C LEU A 46 -6.73 -4.73 2.60
N LEU A 47 -7.21 -5.66 3.41
CA LEU A 47 -6.64 -7.00 3.57
C LEU A 47 -7.45 -8.00 2.76
N THR A 48 -6.76 -9.00 2.19
CA THR A 48 -7.39 -10.10 1.48
C THR A 48 -6.75 -11.43 1.84
N ASN A 49 -7.58 -12.47 1.96
CA ASN A 49 -7.15 -13.85 2.22
C ASN A 49 -7.02 -14.68 0.94
N HIS A 50 -7.36 -14.10 -0.22
CA HIS A 50 -7.19 -14.79 -1.50
C HIS A 50 -5.70 -14.99 -1.78
N THR A 51 -5.32 -16.13 -2.36
CA THR A 51 -3.98 -16.30 -2.90
C THR A 51 -3.88 -15.57 -4.24
N ALA A 52 -2.78 -14.86 -4.47
CA ALA A 52 -2.60 -14.08 -5.70
C ALA A 52 -2.77 -14.94 -6.95
N SER A 53 -3.87 -14.75 -7.67
CA SER A 53 -4.08 -15.37 -8.97
C SER A 53 -3.26 -14.61 -10.01
N GLY A 54 -1.99 -14.96 -10.15
CA GLY A 54 -1.11 -14.36 -11.16
C GLY A 54 0.09 -13.59 -10.62
N PHE A 55 0.61 -13.94 -9.44
CA PHE A 55 1.93 -13.48 -9.01
C PHE A 55 2.95 -13.71 -10.13
N ARG A 56 3.46 -12.63 -10.72
CA ARG A 56 4.62 -12.67 -11.62
C ARG A 56 5.86 -12.74 -10.74
N PRO A 57 6.59 -13.88 -10.71
CA PRO A 57 7.70 -14.08 -9.79
C PRO A 57 8.81 -13.02 -9.89
N ASP A 58 8.87 -12.30 -11.01
CA ASP A 58 10.00 -11.45 -11.37
C ASP A 58 9.80 -9.96 -11.02
N SER A 59 8.65 -9.56 -10.46
CA SER A 59 8.36 -8.15 -10.13
C SER A 59 8.24 -7.94 -8.62
N ILE A 60 9.30 -7.39 -8.01
CA ILE A 60 9.27 -6.91 -6.62
C ILE A 60 8.20 -5.83 -6.41
N PHE A 61 7.75 -5.19 -7.49
CA PHE A 61 6.72 -4.16 -7.45
C PHE A 61 5.33 -4.73 -7.21
N ASP A 62 5.07 -6.01 -7.50
CA ASP A 62 3.76 -6.64 -7.33
C ASP A 62 3.70 -7.60 -6.14
N TYR A 63 4.81 -7.72 -5.41
CA TYR A 63 4.92 -8.61 -4.28
C TYR A 63 3.89 -8.29 -3.19
N GLY A 64 3.09 -9.28 -2.79
CA GLY A 64 2.20 -9.21 -1.64
C GLY A 64 0.99 -8.27 -1.76
N VAL A 65 0.68 -7.75 -2.96
CA VAL A 65 -0.49 -6.88 -3.18
C VAL A 65 -1.23 -7.18 -4.47
N GLU A 66 -2.51 -6.86 -4.49
CA GLU A 66 -3.34 -6.67 -5.68
C GLU A 66 -3.80 -5.22 -5.73
N ARG A 67 -3.80 -4.64 -6.93
CA ARG A 67 -4.27 -3.27 -7.14
C ARG A 67 -5.45 -3.30 -8.10
N SER A 68 -6.53 -2.63 -7.71
CA SER A 68 -7.70 -2.47 -8.57
C SER A 68 -8.20 -1.02 -8.51
N ILE A 69 -8.94 -0.61 -9.53
CA ILE A 69 -9.66 0.67 -9.51
C ILE A 69 -11.15 0.35 -9.43
N LEU A 70 -11.78 0.89 -8.39
CA LEU A 70 -13.22 0.86 -8.21
C LEU A 70 -13.69 2.29 -7.98
N ASP A 71 -14.67 2.78 -8.74
CA ASP A 71 -15.25 4.13 -8.60
C ASP A 71 -14.21 5.28 -8.57
N ASN A 72 -13.19 5.18 -9.43
CA ASN A 72 -12.06 6.13 -9.50
C ASN A 72 -11.32 6.29 -8.16
N LYS A 73 -11.22 5.18 -7.41
CA LYS A 73 -10.44 5.02 -6.18
C LYS A 73 -9.49 3.84 -6.36
N LEU A 74 -8.23 4.03 -6.02
CA LEU A 74 -7.21 2.99 -6.02
C LEU A 74 -7.39 2.10 -4.79
N GLU A 75 -7.79 0.86 -5.01
CA GLU A 75 -7.82 -0.16 -3.96
C GLU A 75 -6.50 -0.92 -3.94
N ILE A 76 -5.86 -0.92 -2.78
CA ILE A 76 -4.60 -1.60 -2.53
C ILE A 76 -4.91 -2.74 -1.56
N LYS A 77 -5.08 -3.93 -2.11
CA LYS A 77 -5.40 -5.14 -1.35
C LYS A 77 -4.10 -5.85 -0.99
N ILE A 78 -3.80 -5.93 0.30
CA ILE A 78 -2.61 -6.57 0.83
C ILE A 78 -2.98 -8.00 1.23
N TYR A 79 -2.20 -8.95 0.73
CA TYR A 79 -2.40 -10.35 1.03
C TYR A 79 -1.98 -10.66 2.47
N THR A 80 -2.87 -11.25 3.27
CA THR A 80 -2.64 -11.48 4.71
C THR A 80 -1.47 -12.44 4.98
N ASN A 81 -1.19 -13.36 4.06
CA ASN A 81 -0.02 -14.25 4.15
C ASN A 81 1.33 -13.54 3.91
N TYR A 82 1.33 -12.25 3.53
CA TYR A 82 2.52 -11.42 3.37
C TYR A 82 2.64 -10.34 4.45
N ILE A 83 1.87 -10.43 5.54
CA ILE A 83 1.84 -9.43 6.62
C ILE A 83 3.22 -9.21 7.29
N GLU A 84 4.10 -10.21 7.26
CA GLU A 84 5.47 -10.07 7.78
C GLU A 84 6.29 -9.02 7.00
N PHE A 85 5.97 -8.81 5.72
CA PHE A 85 6.58 -7.81 4.84
C PHE A 85 5.76 -6.52 4.75
N PHE A 86 4.74 -6.37 5.59
CA PHE A 86 3.84 -5.22 5.57
C PHE A 86 4.54 -3.85 5.56
N PRO A 87 5.62 -3.60 6.35
CA PRO A 87 6.30 -2.31 6.32
C PRO A 87 6.87 -1.98 4.94
N PHE A 88 7.46 -2.98 4.27
CA PHE A 88 8.00 -2.83 2.91
C PHE A 88 6.89 -2.57 1.90
N ILE A 89 5.82 -3.39 1.96
CA ILE A 89 4.65 -3.25 1.10
C ILE A 89 4.06 -1.85 1.24
N LEU A 90 3.80 -1.41 2.48
CA LEU A 90 3.21 -0.10 2.75
C LEU A 90 4.04 1.05 2.18
N LEU A 91 5.36 1.05 2.43
CA LEU A 91 6.24 2.10 1.91
C LEU A 91 6.23 2.15 0.38
N ARG A 92 6.31 0.97 -0.27
CA ARG A 92 6.25 0.85 -1.73
C ARG A 92 4.93 1.38 -2.27
N GLU A 93 3.81 1.02 -1.67
CA GLU A 93 2.49 1.47 -2.13
C GLU A 93 2.26 2.95 -1.95
N ILE A 94 2.78 3.53 -0.86
CA ILE A 94 2.73 4.99 -0.65
C ILE A 94 3.55 5.71 -1.72
N TYR A 95 4.76 5.22 -2.03
CA TYR A 95 5.56 5.78 -3.12
C TYR A 95 4.83 5.69 -4.48
N ASN A 96 4.14 4.58 -4.74
CA ASN A 96 3.35 4.41 -5.96
C ASN A 96 2.19 5.42 -6.10
N LEU A 97 1.76 6.09 -5.02
CA LEU A 97 0.74 7.14 -5.13
C LEU A 97 1.25 8.38 -5.88
N PHE A 98 2.56 8.59 -5.94
CA PHE A 98 3.21 9.68 -6.67
C PHE A 98 3.46 9.36 -8.15
N ILE A 99 3.33 8.09 -8.54
CA ILE A 99 3.64 7.64 -9.90
C ILE A 99 2.37 7.66 -10.75
N LEU A 100 2.46 8.21 -11.95
CA LEU A 100 1.39 8.12 -12.95
C LEU A 100 1.13 6.66 -13.28
N ARG A 101 -0.14 6.27 -13.31
CA ARG A 101 -0.54 4.89 -13.57
C ARG A 101 0.03 4.35 -14.88
N GLU A 102 0.07 5.19 -15.91
CA GLU A 102 0.57 4.87 -17.27
C GLU A 102 2.04 4.43 -17.29
N ILE A 103 2.80 4.75 -16.23
CA ILE A 103 4.21 4.38 -16.09
C ILE A 103 4.35 3.03 -15.35
N ARG A 104 3.29 2.61 -14.64
CA ARG A 104 3.30 1.44 -13.74
C ARG A 104 2.78 0.16 -14.41
N ASP A 105 1.77 0.30 -15.28
CA ASP A 105 1.13 -0.81 -16.02
C ASP A 105 1.88 -1.09 -17.34
#